data_AF-A0A258JS95-F1
#
_entry.id   AF-A0A258JS95-F1
#
_cell.length_a   1.000
_cell.length_b   1.000
_cell.length_c   1.000
_cell.angle_alpha   90.00
_cell.angle_beta   90.00
_cell.angle_gamma   90.00
#
_symmetry.space_group_name_H-M   'P 1'
#
loop_
_entity.id
_entity.type
_entity.pdbx_description
1 polymer ?
#
loop_
_entity_poly.entity_id
_entity_poly.type
_entity_poly.pdbx_seq_one_letter_code
_entity_poly.pdbx_strand_id
1 'polypeptide(L)' 'MKLADWLQSAGVTRSAFAKQVGMSPASVTALCNDATAWISRETACRIAEATGQAVTPNDFLGLVPPRIRGLPV' A
#
# COMPACT_ATOMS: atom_id res chain seq x y z
N MET A 1 6.83 -3.13 -1.43
CA MET A 1 6.53 -3.66 -0.08
C MET A 1 5.05 -3.45 0.13
N LYS A 2 4.28 -4.51 0.40
CA LYS A 2 2.82 -4.40 0.49
C LYS A 2 2.38 -3.67 1.75
N LEU A 3 1.26 -2.95 1.66
CA LEU A 3 0.66 -2.26 2.81
C LEU A 3 0.42 -3.22 3.99
N ALA A 4 -0.05 -4.44 3.70
CA ALA A 4 -0.26 -5.49 4.70
C ALA A 4 1.02 -5.88 5.44
N ASP A 5 2.12 -6.01 4.68
CA ASP A 5 3.43 -6.42 5.17
C ASP A 5 4.06 -5.30 6.00
N TRP A 6 3.97 -4.06 5.50
CA TRP A 6 4.42 -2.88 6.22
C TRP A 6 3.69 -2.70 7.55
N LEU A 7 2.35 -2.88 7.59
CA LEU A 7 1.57 -2.79 8.82
C LEU A 7 2.05 -3.83 9.85
N GLN A 8 2.36 -5.03 9.40
CA GLN A 8 2.85 -6.11 10.27
C GLN A 8 4.27 -5.81 10.77
N SER A 9 5.17 -5.35 9.90
CA SER A 9 6.54 -4.97 10.26
C SER A 9 6.60 -3.73 11.16
N ALA A 10 5.70 -2.77 10.99
CA ALA A 10 5.63 -1.54 11.78
C ALA A 10 4.88 -1.75 13.11
N GLY A 11 4.22 -2.89 13.31
CA GLY A 11 3.38 -3.14 14.50
C GLY A 11 2.13 -2.25 14.56
N VAL A 12 1.71 -1.69 13.43
CA VAL A 12 0.57 -0.76 13.35
C VAL A 12 -0.70 -1.53 12.97
N THR A 13 -1.76 -1.34 13.76
CA THR A 13 -3.06 -1.97 13.43
C THR A 13 -3.72 -1.25 12.25
N ARG A 14 -4.47 -2.01 11.42
CA ARG A 14 -5.22 -1.47 10.27
C ARG A 14 -6.13 -0.29 10.66
N SER A 15 -6.76 -0.38 11.84
CA SER A 15 -7.65 0.67 12.36
C SER A 15 -6.89 1.93 12.79
N ALA A 16 -5.70 1.79 13.41
CA ALA A 16 -4.86 2.93 13.76
C ALA A 16 -4.32 3.63 12.50
N PHE A 17 -3.88 2.84 11.51
CA PHE A 17 -3.43 3.37 10.23
C PHE A 17 -4.55 4.09 9.47
N ALA A 18 -5.76 3.51 9.45
CA ALA A 18 -6.93 4.15 8.85
C ALA A 18 -7.19 5.53 9.45
N LYS A 19 -7.15 5.66 10.78
CA LYS A 19 -7.28 6.96 11.47
C LYS A 19 -6.16 7.94 11.10
N GLN A 20 -4.92 7.46 11.00
CA GLN A 20 -3.76 8.29 10.66
C GLN A 20 -3.83 8.88 9.25
N VAL A 21 -4.30 8.08 8.27
CA VAL A 21 -4.42 8.49 6.86
C VAL A 21 -5.75 9.20 6.56
N GLY A 22 -6.69 9.18 7.51
CA GLY A 22 -8.04 9.73 7.33
C GLY A 22 -8.93 8.85 6.44
N MET A 23 -8.75 7.53 6.52
CA MET A 23 -9.50 6.53 5.76
C MET A 23 -10.41 5.70 6.68
N SER A 24 -11.42 5.08 6.10
CA SER A 24 -12.23 4.08 6.81
C SER A 24 -11.45 2.77 6.98
N PRO A 25 -11.59 2.06 8.12
CA PRO A 25 -10.93 0.77 8.35
C PRO A 25 -11.33 -0.30 7.33
N ALA A 26 -12.55 -0.22 6.78
CA ALA A 26 -13.00 -1.07 5.68
C ALA A 26 -12.18 -0.84 4.40
N SER A 27 -11.87 0.42 4.06
CA SER A 27 -11.05 0.76 2.89
C SER A 27 -9.61 0.27 3.05
N VAL A 28 -9.03 0.40 4.24
CA VAL A 28 -7.68 -0.15 4.52
C VAL A 28 -7.68 -1.67 4.46
N THR A 29 -8.75 -2.32 4.93
CA THR A 29 -8.89 -3.78 4.84
C THR A 29 -9.06 -4.24 3.39
N ALA A 30 -9.85 -3.52 2.58
CA ALA A 30 -9.97 -3.79 1.15
C ALA A 30 -8.62 -3.64 0.45
N LEU A 31 -7.86 -2.58 0.74
CA LEU A 31 -6.50 -2.36 0.23
C LEU A 31 -5.50 -3.44 0.64
N CYS A 32 -5.65 -3.98 1.85
CA CYS A 32 -4.82 -5.06 2.36
C CYS A 32 -5.11 -6.39 1.66
N ASN A 33 -6.37 -6.62 1.26
CA ASN A 33 -6.81 -7.86 0.63
C ASN A 33 -6.67 -7.82 -0.90
N ASP A 34 -6.89 -6.66 -1.52
CA ASP A 34 -6.88 -6.48 -2.97
C ASP A 34 -5.65 -5.66 -3.39
N ALA A 35 -4.64 -6.36 -3.88
CA ALA A 35 -3.39 -5.76 -4.36
C ALA A 35 -3.53 -5.04 -5.71
N THR A 36 -4.73 -5.06 -6.30
CA THR A 36 -5.09 -4.37 -7.56
C THR A 36 -6.08 -3.24 -7.32
N ALA A 37 -6.36 -2.91 -6.06
CA ALA A 37 -7.33 -1.89 -5.70
C ALA A 37 -6.91 -0.55 -6.28
N TRP A 38 -7.72 -0.04 -7.20
CA TRP A 38 -7.49 1.25 -7.82
C TRP A 38 -7.76 2.36 -6.80
N ILE A 39 -6.69 2.95 -6.28
CA ILE A 39 -6.78 4.08 -5.35
C ILE A 39 -6.51 5.41 -6.04
N SER A 40 -7.19 6.45 -5.56
CA SER A 40 -6.91 7.82 -5.98
C SER A 40 -5.46 8.21 -5.65
N ARG A 41 -4.85 9.02 -6.51
CA ARG A 41 -3.47 9.51 -6.35
C ARG A 41 -3.26 10.23 -5.01
N GLU A 42 -4.24 10.99 -4.55
CA GLU A 42 -4.22 11.63 -3.23
C GLU A 42 -4.10 10.62 -2.10
N THR A 43 -4.93 9.57 -2.11
CA THR A 43 -4.89 8.52 -1.09
C THR A 43 -3.56 7.78 -1.12
N ALA A 44 -3.06 7.48 -2.31
CA ALA A 44 -1.76 6.86 -2.48
C ALA A 44 -0.61 7.73 -1.94
N CYS A 45 -0.67 9.05 -2.15
CA CYS A 45 0.29 10.01 -1.62
C CYS A 45 0.26 10.03 -0.09
N ARG A 46 -0.93 10.15 0.53
CA ARG A 46 -1.05 10.14 2.00
C ARG A 46 -0.54 8.85 2.62
N ILE A 47 -0.80 7.70 1.99
CA ILE A 47 -0.26 6.41 2.42
C ILE A 47 1.27 6.41 2.32
N ALA A 48 1.82 6.88 1.20
CA ALA A 48 3.26 6.95 1.01
C ALA A 48 3.92 7.89 2.03
N GLU A 49 3.34 9.05 2.30
CA GLU A 49 3.83 9.98 3.32
C GLU A 49 3.74 9.38 4.73
N ALA A 50 2.60 8.77 5.08
CA ALA A 50 2.39 8.13 6.38
C ALA A 50 3.31 6.92 6.63
N THR A 51 3.77 6.26 5.57
CA THR A 51 4.67 5.10 5.65
C THR A 51 6.14 5.47 5.44
N GLY A 52 6.48 6.75 5.29
CA GLY A 52 7.85 7.18 5.03
C GLY A 52 8.39 6.70 3.67
N GLN A 53 7.51 6.66 2.67
CA GLN A 53 7.74 6.13 1.32
C GLN A 53 8.02 4.62 1.24
N ALA A 54 7.83 3.88 2.34
CA ALA A 54 7.99 2.43 2.36
C ALA A 54 6.92 1.72 1.51
N VAL A 55 5.69 2.25 1.50
CA VAL A 55 4.61 1.82 0.61
C VAL A 55 4.36 2.92 -0.41
N THR A 56 4.73 2.68 -1.66
CA THR A 56 4.56 3.67 -2.73
C THR A 56 3.25 3.44 -3.48
N PRO A 57 2.74 4.46 -4.21
CA PRO A 57 1.58 4.29 -5.08
C PRO A 57 1.73 3.13 -6.07
N ASN A 58 2.97 2.87 -6.50
CA ASN A 58 3.31 1.81 -7.43
C ASN A 58 3.02 0.40 -6.89
N ASP A 59 3.03 0.23 -5.56
CA ASP A 59 2.74 -1.05 -4.92
C ASP A 59 1.26 -1.47 -5.06
N PHE A 60 0.37 -0.48 -5.28
CA PHE A 60 -1.06 -0.70 -5.50
C PHE A 60 -1.44 -0.96 -6.97
N LEU A 61 -0.49 -0.82 -7.90
CA LEU A 61 -0.79 -0.98 -9.34
C LEU A 61 -0.87 -2.44 -9.77
N GLY A 62 -0.55 -3.40 -8.89
CA GLY A 62 -0.54 -4.83 -9.23
C GLY A 62 0.38 -5.18 -10.40
N LEU A 63 1.27 -4.26 -10.80
CA LEU A 63 2.17 -4.44 -11.92
C LEU A 63 3.25 -5.43 -11.52
N VAL A 64 3.26 -6.59 -12.17
CA VAL A 64 4.42 -7.48 -12.13
C VAL A 64 5.55 -6.73 -12.83
N PRO A 65 6.74 -6.58 -12.20
CA PRO A 65 7.86 -5.92 -12.85
C PRO A 65 8.12 -6.61 -14.19
N PRO A 66 8.21 -5.85 -15.30
CA PRO A 66 8.44 -6.44 -16.61
C PRO A 66 9.76 -7.23 -16.56
N ARG A 67 9.69 -8.53 -16.88
CA ARG A 67 10.90 -9.34 -17.08
C ARG A 67 11.54 -8.93 -18.40
N ILE A 68 12.45 -7.96 -18.33
CA ILE A 68 13.31 -7.64 -19.48
C ILE A 68 14.36 -8.74 -19.56
N ARG A 69 14.23 -9.65 -20.53
CA ARG A 69 15.23 -10.70 -20.85
C ARG A 69 15.60 -11.65 -19.69
N GLY A 70 14.63 -12.08 -18.87
CA GLY A 70 14.81 -13.20 -17.94
C GLY A 70 15.71 -12.94 -16.73
N LEU A 71 16.14 -11.69 -16.50
CA LEU A 71 16.87 -11.29 -15.30
C LEU A 71 15.93 -10.48 -14.38
N PRO A 72 15.88 -10.77 -13.07
CA PRO A 72 15.18 -9.91 -12.12
C PRO A 72 15.96 -8.59 -12.00
N VAL A 73 15.24 -7.46 -12.16
CA VAL A 73 15.76 -6.12 -11.85
C VAL A 73 15.55 -5.79 -10.38
#